data_AF-A0A7T7IF80-F1
#
_entry.id   AF-A0A7T7IF80-F1
#
_cell.length_a   1.000
_cell.length_b   1.000
_cell.length_c   1.000
_cell.angle_alpha   90.00
_cell.angle_beta   90.00
_cell.angle_gamma   90.00
#
_symmetry.space_group_name_H-M   'P 1'
#
loop_
_entity.id
_entity.type
_entity.pdbx_description
1 polymer ?
#
loop_
_entity_poly.entity_id
_entity_poly.type
_entity_poly.pdbx_seq_one_letter_code
_entity_poly.pdbx_strand_id
1 'polypeptide(L)' 'MVKLRLKRCDVVKRAVYRIVAIDVRSRREGRDLRKVGFYDPIKNQTYTY' A
#
# COMPACT_ATOMS: atom_id res chain seq x y z
N MET A 1 -3.52 17.04 -1.07
CA MET A 1 -2.24 16.75 -1.77
C MET A 1 -2.08 15.26 -1.87
N VAL A 2 -1.62 14.74 -3.00
CA VAL A 2 -1.41 13.31 -3.21
C VAL A 2 -0.08 12.87 -2.59
N LYS A 3 -0.09 11.75 -1.87
CA LYS A 3 1.11 11.07 -1.36
C LYS A 3 1.03 9.57 -1.64
N LEU A 4 2.19 8.92 -1.70
CA LEU A 4 2.27 7.47 -1.64
C LEU A 4 2.06 7.01 -0.20
N ARG A 5 1.24 5.98 -0.01
CA ARG A 5 0.97 5.37 1.30
C ARG A 5 0.98 3.85 1.20
N LEU A 6 1.27 3.20 2.32
CA LEU A 6 1.19 1.74 2.48
C LEU A 6 -0.17 1.35 3.06
N LYS A 7 -0.97 0.67 2.24
CA LYS A 7 -2.22 0.02 2.68
C LYS A 7 -1.88 -1.40 3.13
N ARG A 8 -2.20 -1.74 4.38
CA ARG A 8 -1.94 -3.07 4.92
C ARG A 8 -2.92 -4.05 4.29
N CYS A 9 -2.41 -5.17 3.80
CA CYS A 9 -3.18 -6.33 3.40
C CYS A 9 -2.81 -7.44 4.37
N ASP A 10 -3.66 -7.66 5.37
CA ASP A 10 -3.48 -8.74 6.33
C ASP A 10 -3.81 -10.07 5.66
N VAL A 11 -2.77 -10.78 5.24
CA VAL A 11 -2.84 -12.21 5.03
C VAL A 11 -2.53 -12.86 6.38
N VAL A 12 -3.32 -13.85 6.79
CA VAL A 12 -3.11 -14.54 8.07
C VAL A 12 -1.64 -14.96 8.17
N LYS A 13 -0.96 -14.47 9.22
CA LYS A 13 0.48 -14.66 9.52
C LYS A 13 1.51 -14.00 8.57
N ARG A 14 1.10 -13.15 7.60
CA ARG A 14 2.02 -12.40 6.73
C ARG A 14 1.55 -10.97 6.50
N ALA A 15 2.32 -10.00 6.98
CA ALA A 15 2.10 -8.60 6.65
C ALA A 15 2.51 -8.38 5.18
N VAL A 16 1.57 -8.00 4.32
CA VAL A 16 1.86 -7.53 2.96
C VAL A 16 1.31 -6.11 2.85
N TYR A 17 2.02 -5.22 2.15
CA TYR A 17 1.56 -3.84 1.98
C TYR A 17 1.34 -3.53 0.51
N ARG A 18 0.24 -2.87 0.17
CA ARG A 18 0.04 -2.27 -1.16
C ARG A 18 0.53 -0.83 -1.15
N ILE A 19 1.30 -0.46 -2.17
CA ILE A 19 1.74 0.91 -2.42
C ILE A 19 0.65 1.59 -3.24
N VAL A 20 0.03 2.61 -2.66
CA VAL A 20 -1.09 3.34 -3.27
C VAL A 20 -0.81 4.84 -3.29
N ALA A 21 -1.23 5.51 -4.37
CA ALA A 21 -1.32 6.96 -4.44
C ALA A 21 -2.69 7.40 -3.90
N ILE A 22 -2.70 8.26 -2.89
CA ILE A 22 -3.93 8.71 -2.22
C ILE A 22 -3.79 10.16 -1.73
N ASP A 23 -4.91 10.88 -1.63
CA ASP A 23 -4.90 12.19 -0.99
C ASP A 23 -4.63 12.05 0.53
N VAL A 24 -3.87 13.00 1.08
CA VAL A 24 -3.52 13.06 2.49
C VAL A 24 -4.74 13.03 3.42
N ARG A 25 -5.87 13.64 3.01
CA ARG A 25 -7.09 13.73 3.82
C ARG A 25 -7.87 12.41 3.89
N SER A 26 -7.62 11.48 2.97
CA SER A 26 -8.32 10.21 2.92
C SER A 26 -7.86 9.27 4.04
N ARG A 27 -8.80 8.45 4.57
CA ARG A 27 -8.50 7.39 5.54
C ARG A 27 -7.49 6.39 4.96
N ARG A 28 -6.72 5.71 5.83
CA ARG A 28 -5.69 4.73 5.43
C ARG A 28 -6.21 3.65 4.48
N GLU A 29 -7.40 3.12 4.77
CA GLU A 29 -8.04 2.10 3.95
C GLU A 29 -9.08 2.66 2.97
N GLY A 30 -9.15 3.99 2.84
CA GLY A 30 -10.07 4.67 1.94
C GLY A 30 -9.79 4.40 0.45
N ARG A 31 -10.54 5.11 -0.40
CA ARG A 31 -10.42 5.03 -1.85
C ARG A 31 -9.07 5.54 -2.32
N ASP A 32 -8.33 4.67 -2.99
CA ASP A 32 -7.07 4.96 -3.66
C ASP A 32 -7.31 5.62 -5.03
N LEU A 33 -6.41 6.53 -5.42
CA LEU A 33 -6.40 7.14 -6.76
C LEU A 33 -5.79 6.17 -7.77
N ARG A 34 -4.68 5.53 -7.39
CA ARG A 34 -3.95 4.56 -8.21
C ARG A 34 -3.17 3.57 -7.35
N LYS A 35 -3.12 2.32 -7.79
CA LYS A 35 -2.23 1.29 -7.26
C LYS A 35 -0.90 1.35 -8.01
N VAL A 36 0.20 1.43 -7.28
CA VAL A 36 1.56 1.61 -7.83
C VAL A 36 2.35 0.31 -7.74
N GLY A 37 2.14 -0.47 -6.68
CA GLY A 37 2.81 -1.74 -6.48
C GLY A 37 2.41 -2.40 -5.18
N PHE A 38 3.20 -3.36 -4.75
CA PHE A 38 3.16 -3.94 -3.42
C PHE A 38 4.56 -4.12 -2.84
N TYR A 39 4.62 -4.15 -1.52
CA TYR A 39 5.82 -4.32 -0.73
C TYR A 39 5.64 -5.55 0.18
N ASP A 40 6.58 -6.48 0.06
CA ASP A 40 6.70 -7.64 0.92
C ASP A 40 7.81 -7.39 1.97
N PRO A 41 7.45 -7.12 3.24
CA PRO A 41 8.42 -6.88 4.30
C PRO A 41 9.19 -8.14 4.69
N ILE A 42 8.68 -9.36 4.41
CA ILE A 42 9.36 -10.62 4.75
C ILE A 42 10.56 -10.82 3.82
N LYS A 43 10.37 -10.51 2.53
CA LYS A 43 11.43 -10.59 1.51
C LYS A 43 12.22 -9.29 1.36
N ASN A 44 11.81 -8.23 2.07
CA ASN A 44 12.29 -6.86 1.88
C ASN A 44 12.29 -6.43 0.40
N GLN A 45 11.26 -6.83 -0.34
CA GLN A 45 11.18 -6.64 -1.79
C GLN A 45 9.96 -5.81 -2.17
N THR A 46 10.19 -4.87 -3.09
CA THR A 46 9.14 -4.06 -3.70
C THR A 46 8.88 -4.58 -5.11
N TYR A 47 7.60 -4.75 -5.43
CA TYR A 47 7.14 -5.17 -6.73
C TYR A 47 6.23 -4.08 -7.30
N THR A 48 6.60 -3.55 -8.45
CA THR A 48 5.83 -2.52 -9.16
C THR A 48 4.88 -3.22 -10.15
N TYR A 49 3.70 -2.66 -10.37
CA TYR A 49 2.78 -3.13 -11.43
C TYR A 49 3.26 -2.76 -12.82
#